data_AF-A0A9E0BP96-F1
#
_entry.id   AF-A0A9E0BP96-F1
#
_cell.length_a   1.000
_cell.length_b   1.000
_cell.length_c   1.000
_cell.angle_alpha   90.00
_cell.angle_beta   90.00
_cell.angle_gamma   90.00
#
_symmetry.space_group_name_H-M   'P 1'
#
loop_
_entity.id
_entity.type
_entity.pdbx_description
1 polymer ?
#
loop_
_entity_poly.entity_id
_entity_poly.type
_entity_poly.pdbx_seq_one_letter_code
_entity_poly.pdbx_strand_id
1 'polypeptide(L)' 'SGAALTAAFDVACRDDFAGKTVVAIIPSFAERYLSTALFDGL' A
#
# COMPACT_ATOMS: atom_id res chain seq x y z
N SER A 1 -0.17 4.45 3.78
CA SER A 1 -0.81 3.79 2.61
C SER A 1 0.14 2.87 1.86
N GLY A 2 1.34 3.31 1.48
CA GLY A 2 2.31 2.48 0.75
C GLY A 2 2.57 1.11 1.38
N ALA A 3 2.83 1.05 2.69
CA ALA A 3 3.08 -0.20 3.40
C ALA A 3 1.94 -1.24 3.27
N ALA A 4 0.68 -0.80 3.33
CA ALA A 4 -0.46 -1.70 3.18
C ALA A 4 -0.56 -2.26 1.75
N LEU A 5 -0.23 -1.43 0.75
CA LEU A 5 -0.21 -1.85 -0.64
C LEU A 5 0.94 -2.84 -0.92
N THR A 6 2.13 -2.58 -0.38
CA THR A 6 3.27 -3.51 -0.45
C THR A 6 2.93 -4.87 0.13
N ALA A 7 2.40 -4.90 1.36
CA ALA A 7 1.99 -6.15 2.00
C ALA A 7 0.89 -6.88 1.22
N ALA A 8 -0.06 -6.14 0.62
CA ALA A 8 -1.11 -6.74 -0.20
C ALA A 8 -0.53 -7.43 -1.45
N PHE A 9 0.47 -6.83 -2.11
CA PHE A 9 1.17 -7.48 -3.22
C PHE A 9 1.94 -8.71 -2.77
N ASP A 10 2.69 -8.62 -1.67
CA ASP A 10 3.42 -9.76 -1.12
C ASP A 10 2.50 -10.94 -0.77
N VAL A 11 1.27 -10.65 -0.32
CA VAL A 11 0.24 -11.67 -0.05
C VAL A 11 -0.35 -12.21 -1.36
N ALA A 12 -0.66 -11.35 -2.33
CA ALA A 12 -1.25 -11.74 -3.61
C ALA A 12 -0.31 -12.62 -4.46
N CYS A 13 1.01 -12.50 -4.29
CA CYS A 13 2.00 -13.32 -4.98
C CYS A 13 2.18 -14.73 -4.40
N ARG A 14 1.54 -15.08 -3.29
CA ARG A 14 1.65 -16.43 -2.69
C ARG A 14 0.80 -17.41 -3.48
N ASP A 15 1.29 -18.64 -3.66
CA ASP A 15 0.59 -19.70 -4.41
C ASP A 15 -0.82 -19.95 -3.87
N ASP A 16 -0.99 -19.95 -2.54
CA ASP A 16 -2.29 -20.14 -1.88
C ASP A 16 -3.29 -18.98 -2.12
N PHE A 17 -2.84 -17.89 -2.72
CA PHE A 17 -3.66 -16.73 -3.11
C PHE A 17 -3.95 -16.67 -4.61
N ALA A 18 -3.49 -17.63 -5.40
CA ALA A 18 -3.81 -17.72 -6.82
C ALA A 18 -5.33 -17.70 -7.07
N GLY A 19 -5.78 -16.77 -7.92
CA GLY A 19 -7.19 -16.59 -8.26
C GLY A 19 -8.06 -15.94 -7.16
N LYS A 20 -7.49 -15.56 -6.01
CA LYS A 20 -8.21 -14.85 -4.94
C LYS A 20 -8.11 -13.33 -5.12
N THR A 21 -9.15 -12.62 -4.70
CA THR A 21 -9.13 -11.15 -4.62
C THR A 21 -8.58 -10.71 -3.26
N VAL A 22 -7.48 -9.97 -3.28
CA VAL A 22 -6.91 -9.32 -2.09
C VAL A 22 -7.41 -7.88 -2.02
N VAL A 23 -7.95 -7.48 -0.84
CA VAL A 23 -8.46 -6.13 -0.60
C VAL A 23 -7.60 -5.45 0.45
N ALA A 24 -7.14 -4.23 0.16
CA ALA A 24 -6.34 -3.40 1.07
C ALA A 24 -7.00 -2.04 1.30
N ILE A 25 -6.86 -1.49 2.51
CA ILE A 25 -7.41 -0.19 2.87
C ILE A 25 -6.34 0.89 2.71
N ILE A 26 -6.72 1.99 2.06
CA ILE A 26 -5.93 3.20 1.93
C ILE A 26 -6.54 4.25 2.88
N PRO A 27 -5.98 4.44 4.09
CA PRO A 27 -6.70 5.12 5.19
C PRO A 27 -6.70 6.66 5.09
N SER A 28 -5.90 7.24 4.19
CA SER A 28 -5.76 8.69 4.07
C SER A 28 -5.19 9.11 2.72
N PHE A 29 -5.57 10.31 2.27
CA PHE A 29 -4.93 11.00 1.15
C PHE A 29 -3.51 11.48 1.50
N ALA A 30 -2.69 11.63 0.47
CA ALA A 30 -1.28 12.02 0.61
C ALA A 30 -1.08 13.49 1.00
N GLU A 31 -2.03 14.38 0.71
CA GLU A 31 -1.95 15.83 0.99
C GLU A 31 -1.70 16.16 2.47
N ARG A 32 -2.17 15.30 3.39
CA ARG A 32 -1.93 15.46 4.84
C ARG A 32 -0.44 15.37 5.19
N TYR A 33 0.37 14.76 4.32
CA TYR A 33 1.76 14.41 4.59
C TYR A 33 2.78 15.23 3.78
N LEU A 34 2.35 16.34 3.15
CA LEU A 34 3.23 17.19 2.34
C LEU A 34 4.47 17.69 3.10
N SER A 35 4.38 17.89 4.42
CA SER A 35 5.50 18.36 5.26
C SER A 35 6.28 17.21 5.93
N THR A 36 6.18 15.99 5.42
CA THR A 36 6.84 14.81 6.00
C THR A 36 7.83 14.22 5.00
N ALA A 37 8.64 13.26 5.47
CA ALA A 37 9.58 12.51 4.63
C ALA A 37 8.95 11.86 3.39
N LEU A 38 7.63 11.66 3.35
CA LEU A 38 6.95 11.11 2.18
C LEU A 38 7.13 11.97 0.91
N PHE A 39 7.31 13.28 1.08
CA PHE A 39 7.49 14.25 -0.02
C PHE A 39 8.86 14.93 0.03
N ASP A 40 9.80 14.42 0.83
CA ASP A 40 11.14 14.99 0.87
C ASP A 40 11.91 14.64 -0.42
N GLY A 41 12.60 15.62 -0.99
CA GLY A 41 13.31 15.49 -2.28
C GLY A 41 12.43 15.39 -3.53
N LEU A 42 11.14 15.71 -3.42
CA LEU A 42 10.18 15.77 -4.52
C LEU A 42 10.03 17.18 -5.10
#